data_AF-A0A552MBV0-F1
#
_entry.id   AF-A0A552MBV0-F1
#
_cell.length_a   1.000
_cell.length_b   1.000
_cell.length_c   1.000
_cell.angle_alpha   90.00
_cell.angle_beta   90.00
_cell.angle_gamma   90.00
#
_symmetry.space_group_name_H-M   'P 1'
#
loop_
_entity.id
_entity.type
_entity.pdbx_description
1 polymer ?
#
loop_
_entity_poly.entity_id
_entity_poly.type
_entity_poly.pdbx_seq_one_letter_code
_entity_poly.pdbx_strand_id
1 'polypeptide(L)'
;MPIPDFQSIMLPLLKILADGKIYKYREIFEALVREFQVTEAERKEMLPSGQQEIFGNRVGWAKTYLKKAGLIESPQRATFVISERGKEILSQNPARIDAKFLRQFPEFQEFNQVNKQNETITLESNLSTSEQEQNSEELLENSYQEIRRALATELGVEKVVTDLPSHSEPCMRLSPHTAPSLTVPLLRIQLDF
;
A
#
# COMPACT_ATOMS: atom_id res chain seq x y z
N MET A 1 19.32 -8.12 10.23
CA MET A 1 18.53 -8.51 11.44
C MET A 1 17.08 -8.62 10.96
N PRO A 2 16.17 -9.38 11.60
CA PRO A 2 14.79 -9.41 11.10
C PRO A 2 14.22 -7.97 11.00
N ILE A 3 13.53 -7.67 9.89
CA ILE A 3 12.87 -6.37 9.70
C ILE A 3 11.98 -6.13 10.92
N PRO A 4 12.00 -4.92 11.55
CA PRO A 4 11.23 -4.63 12.75
C PRO A 4 9.74 -4.58 12.46
N ASP A 5 8.92 -5.04 13.39
CA ASP A 5 7.45 -4.96 13.29
C ASP A 5 6.94 -3.51 13.36
N PHE A 6 5.76 -3.25 12.79
CA PHE A 6 5.14 -1.93 12.79
C PHE A 6 4.92 -1.38 14.21
N GLN A 7 4.63 -2.24 15.20
CA GLN A 7 4.50 -1.81 16.60
C GLN A 7 5.82 -1.29 17.17
N SER A 8 6.92 -1.97 16.85
CA SER A 8 8.26 -1.57 17.30
C SER A 8 8.70 -0.25 16.67
N ILE A 9 8.19 0.09 15.50
CA ILE A 9 8.48 1.35 14.79
C ILE A 9 7.72 2.54 15.39
N MET A 10 6.59 2.35 16.07
CA MET A 10 5.74 3.45 16.55
C MET A 10 6.46 4.38 17.53
N LEU A 11 7.18 3.81 18.50
CA LEU A 11 7.88 4.60 19.52
C LEU A 11 9.07 5.38 18.96
N PRO A 12 10.00 4.76 18.18
CA PRO A 12 11.05 5.48 17.45
C PRO A 12 10.51 6.60 16.55
N LEU A 13 9.43 6.33 15.80
CA LEU A 13 8.80 7.34 14.94
C LEU A 13 8.35 8.55 15.76
N LEU A 14 7.69 8.33 16.89
CA LEU A 14 7.25 9.41 17.76
C LEU A 14 8.44 10.18 18.35
N LYS A 15 9.51 9.49 18.75
CA LYS A 15 10.76 10.11 19.25
C LYS A 15 11.44 11.00 18.21
N ILE A 16 11.46 10.61 16.93
CA ILE A 16 12.00 11.46 15.85
C ILE A 16 11.23 12.79 15.76
N LEU A 17 9.94 12.78 16.06
CA LEU A 17 9.09 13.97 16.03
C LEU A 17 9.09 14.76 17.36
N ALA A 18 9.84 14.31 18.38
CA ALA A 18 9.83 14.90 19.72
C ALA A 18 10.20 16.39 19.73
N ASP A 19 11.01 16.83 18.78
CA ASP A 19 11.46 18.22 18.63
C ASP A 19 10.32 19.20 18.28
N GLY A 20 9.11 18.71 17.97
CA GLY A 20 7.97 19.57 17.62
C GLY A 20 8.06 20.19 16.23
N LYS A 21 9.09 19.85 15.44
CA LYS A 21 9.28 20.32 14.07
C LYS A 21 8.43 19.52 13.09
N ILE A 22 8.20 20.12 11.92
CA ILE A 22 7.53 19.45 10.81
C ILE A 22 8.57 18.63 10.04
N TYR A 23 8.32 17.34 9.90
CA TYR A 23 9.17 16.41 9.14
C TYR A 23 8.43 15.90 7.91
N LYS A 24 9.17 15.71 6.81
CA LYS A 24 8.67 15.02 5.63
C LYS A 24 8.72 13.51 5.85
N TYR A 25 7.81 12.79 5.19
CA TYR A 25 7.79 11.32 5.22
C TYR A 25 9.14 10.69 4.91
N ARG A 26 9.85 11.23 3.90
CA ARG A 26 11.17 10.73 3.49
C ARG A 26 12.23 10.90 4.58
N GLU A 27 12.18 12.01 5.33
CA GLU A 27 13.13 12.27 6.42
C GLU A 27 12.90 11.30 7.58
N ILE A 28 11.63 11.08 7.94
CA ILE A 28 11.23 10.10 8.96
C ILE A 28 11.68 8.69 8.54
N PHE A 29 11.43 8.32 7.28
CA PHE A 29 11.82 7.02 6.75
C PHE A 29 13.34 6.82 6.79
N GLU A 30 14.13 7.81 6.33
CA GLU A 30 15.59 7.73 6.36
C GLU A 30 16.14 7.70 7.80
N ALA A 31 15.52 8.42 8.73
CA ALA A 31 15.88 8.37 10.15
C ALA A 31 15.62 6.97 10.75
N LEU A 32 14.46 6.37 10.46
CA LEU A 32 14.12 5.02 10.91
C LEU A 32 15.04 3.95 10.31
N VAL A 33 15.40 4.07 9.02
CA VAL A 33 16.39 3.17 8.39
C VAL A 33 17.72 3.20 9.13
N ARG A 34 18.19 4.40 9.53
CA ARG A 34 19.43 4.57 10.30
C ARG A 34 19.31 4.00 11.72
N GLU A 35 18.19 4.23 12.38
CA GLU A 35 17.95 3.79 13.76
C GLU A 35 17.89 2.26 13.87
N PHE A 36 17.19 1.61 12.94
CA PHE A 36 17.09 0.15 12.89
C PHE A 36 18.22 -0.52 12.10
N GLN A 37 19.17 0.26 11.56
CA GLN A 37 20.29 -0.23 10.75
C GLN A 37 19.86 -1.16 9.61
N VAL A 38 18.74 -0.81 8.95
CA VAL A 38 18.15 -1.61 7.87
C VAL A 38 19.09 -1.62 6.68
N THR A 39 19.46 -2.82 6.22
CA THR A 39 20.35 -3.01 5.07
C THR A 39 19.62 -2.70 3.76
N GLU A 40 20.38 -2.48 2.69
CA GLU A 40 19.78 -2.23 1.37
C GLU A 40 18.97 -3.44 0.85
N ALA A 41 19.37 -4.66 1.22
CA ALA A 41 18.64 -5.88 0.90
C ALA A 41 17.26 -5.91 1.59
N GLU A 42 17.23 -5.67 2.91
CA GLU A 42 16.00 -5.60 3.71
C GLU A 42 15.09 -4.44 3.27
N ARG A 43 15.68 -3.34 2.81
CA ARG A 43 14.93 -2.21 2.23
C ARG A 43 14.21 -2.58 0.93
N LYS A 44 14.84 -3.39 0.09
CA LYS A 44 14.28 -3.85 -1.20
C LYS A 44 13.46 -5.13 -1.05
N GLU A 45 13.34 -5.67 0.16
CA GLU A 45 12.55 -6.85 0.42
C GLU A 45 11.07 -6.51 0.21
N MET A 46 10.44 -7.23 -0.72
CA MET A 46 9.05 -7.00 -1.11
C MET A 46 8.13 -7.91 -0.31
N LEU A 47 6.92 -7.43 -0.05
CA LEU A 47 5.83 -8.28 0.42
C LEU A 47 5.61 -9.44 -0.57
N PRO A 48 5.01 -10.56 -0.12
CA PRO A 48 4.71 -11.71 -0.99
C PRO A 48 3.83 -11.37 -2.21
N SER A 49 3.11 -10.24 -2.17
CA SER A 49 2.35 -9.70 -3.30
C SER A 49 3.20 -8.98 -4.36
N GLY A 50 4.45 -8.62 -4.04
CA GLY A 50 5.38 -7.91 -4.91
C GLY A 50 5.08 -6.41 -5.12
N GLN A 51 4.05 -5.86 -4.46
CA GLN A 51 3.60 -4.49 -4.72
C GLN A 51 4.28 -3.42 -3.85
N GLN A 52 4.73 -3.79 -2.65
CA GLN A 52 5.29 -2.85 -1.68
C GLN A 52 6.47 -3.47 -0.94
N GLU A 53 7.43 -2.62 -0.58
CA GLU A 53 8.53 -2.97 0.31
C GLU A 53 8.00 -3.26 1.73
N ILE A 54 8.48 -4.33 2.36
CA ILE A 54 8.04 -4.75 3.70
C ILE A 54 8.25 -3.61 4.71
N PHE A 55 9.45 -3.05 4.75
CA PHE A 55 9.77 -1.97 5.69
C PHE A 55 8.93 -0.72 5.42
N GLY A 56 8.74 -0.35 4.15
CA GLY A 56 7.88 0.77 3.77
C GLY A 56 6.43 0.61 4.19
N ASN A 57 5.89 -0.61 4.04
CA ASN A 57 4.55 -0.95 4.50
C ASN A 57 4.44 -0.80 6.03
N ARG A 58 5.40 -1.34 6.80
CA ARG A 58 5.41 -1.27 8.28
C ARG A 58 5.52 0.15 8.81
N VAL A 59 6.37 1.00 8.21
CA VAL A 59 6.45 2.43 8.54
C VAL A 59 5.13 3.14 8.22
N GLY A 60 4.49 2.79 7.10
CA GLY A 60 3.17 3.27 6.72
C GLY A 60 2.11 3.00 7.80
N TRP A 61 2.08 1.77 8.32
CA TRP A 61 1.16 1.36 9.38
C TRP A 61 1.38 2.05 10.70
N ALA A 62 2.64 2.08 11.17
CA ALA A 62 3.00 2.77 12.40
C ALA A 62 2.51 4.23 12.38
N LYS A 63 2.75 4.92 11.27
CA LYS A 63 2.27 6.29 11.04
C LYS A 63 0.75 6.40 11.05
N THR A 64 0.04 5.52 10.33
CA THR A 64 -1.43 5.56 10.27
C THR A 64 -2.04 5.38 11.65
N TYR A 65 -1.52 4.43 12.43
CA TYR A 65 -2.00 4.15 13.78
C TYR A 65 -1.78 5.33 14.72
N LEU A 66 -0.57 5.91 14.72
CA LEU A 66 -0.26 7.10 15.51
C LEU A 66 -1.13 8.30 15.13
N LYS A 67 -1.40 8.48 13.83
CA LYS A 67 -2.28 9.54 13.34
C LYS A 67 -3.73 9.31 13.80
N LYS A 68 -4.22 8.07 13.71
CA LYS A 68 -5.59 7.71 14.12
C LYS A 68 -5.79 7.81 15.64
N ALA A 69 -4.75 7.58 16.42
CA ALA A 69 -4.76 7.81 17.87
C ALA A 69 -4.56 9.28 18.29
N GLY A 70 -4.31 10.18 17.33
CA GLY A 70 -4.12 11.62 17.61
C GLY A 70 -2.78 11.97 18.24
N LEU A 71 -1.77 11.10 18.13
CA LEU A 71 -0.41 11.39 18.64
C LEU A 71 0.42 12.20 17.64
N ILE A 72 0.08 12.12 16.35
CA ILE A 72 0.71 12.89 15.28
C ILE A 72 -0.34 13.54 14.40
N GLU A 73 0.01 14.69 13.84
CA GLU A 73 -0.82 15.45 12.91
C GLU A 73 -0.09 15.62 11.57
N SER A 74 -0.85 15.96 10.52
CA SER A 74 -0.32 16.14 9.18
C SER A 74 -0.79 17.49 8.62
N PRO A 75 -0.01 18.57 8.81
CA PRO A 75 -0.42 19.91 8.41
C PRO A 75 -0.44 20.09 6.88
N GLN A 76 0.44 19.40 6.16
CA GLN A 76 0.53 19.41 4.71
C GLN A 76 0.78 17.99 4.17
N ARG A 77 0.49 17.77 2.87
CA ARG A 77 0.74 16.52 2.16
C ARG A 77 2.17 16.01 2.43
N ALA A 78 2.27 14.77 2.88
CA ALA A 78 3.52 14.07 3.20
C ALA A 78 4.39 14.73 4.28
N THR A 79 3.81 15.61 5.11
CA THR A 79 4.48 16.19 6.28
C THR A 79 3.76 15.79 7.56
N PHE A 80 4.51 15.67 8.64
CA PHE A 80 4.03 15.22 9.94
C PHE A 80 4.66 16.03 11.07
N VAL A 81 3.89 16.23 12.12
CA VAL A 81 4.30 16.91 13.35
C VAL A 81 3.69 16.18 14.54
N ILE A 82 4.37 16.20 15.68
CA ILE A 82 3.83 15.63 16.92
C ILE A 82 2.69 16.51 17.46
N SER A 83 1.61 15.90 17.94
CA SER A 83 0.54 16.62 18.63
C SER A 83 0.92 16.92 20.08
N GLU A 84 0.16 17.77 20.77
CA GLU A 84 0.40 18.04 22.19
C GLU A 84 0.27 16.76 23.04
N ARG A 85 -0.75 15.94 22.75
CA ARG A 85 -0.92 14.61 23.36
C ARG A 85 0.27 13.70 23.09
N GLY A 86 0.82 13.71 21.88
CA GLY A 86 2.03 12.94 21.55
C GLY A 86 3.23 13.33 22.42
N LYS A 87 3.40 14.63 22.71
CA LYS A 87 4.47 15.12 23.58
C LYS A 87 4.26 14.73 25.04
N GLU A 88 3.02 14.78 25.54
CA GLU A 88 2.68 14.31 26.89
C GLU A 88 3.04 12.84 27.07
N ILE A 89 2.67 11.99 26.10
CA ILE A 89 3.02 10.57 26.11
C ILE A 89 4.53 10.36 26.06
N LEU A 90 5.27 11.09 25.22
CA LEU A 90 6.74 11.01 25.22
C LEU A 90 7.35 11.41 26.56
N SER A 91 6.78 12.41 27.23
CA SER A 91 7.25 12.88 28.54
C SER A 91 7.06 11.82 29.63
N GLN A 92 6.03 10.98 29.50
CA GLN A 92 5.81 9.82 30.37
C GLN A 92 6.81 8.67 30.14
N ASN A 93 7.66 8.76 29.10
CA ASN A 93 8.66 7.76 28.74
C ASN A 93 8.12 6.31 28.74
N PRO A 94 7.07 6.01 27.93
CA PRO A 94 6.57 4.66 27.81
C PRO A 94 7.67 3.74 27.27
N ALA A 95 7.75 2.53 27.82
CA ALA A 95 8.71 1.53 27.35
C ALA A 95 8.39 1.07 25.91
N ARG A 96 7.10 1.03 25.55
CA ARG A 96 6.61 0.59 24.23
C ARG A 96 5.26 1.22 23.91
N ILE A 97 5.03 1.55 22.64
CA ILE A 97 3.73 2.02 22.13
C ILE A 97 3.19 0.94 21.20
N ASP A 98 2.22 0.18 21.71
CA ASP A 98 1.56 -0.90 20.97
C ASP A 98 0.13 -0.54 20.58
N ALA A 99 -0.46 -1.32 19.67
CA ALA A 99 -1.90 -1.21 19.37
C ALA A 99 -2.77 -1.31 20.64
N LYS A 100 -2.36 -2.11 21.64
CA LYS A 100 -3.01 -2.18 22.96
C LYS A 100 -2.97 -0.84 23.70
N PHE A 101 -1.83 -0.15 23.66
CA PHE A 101 -1.68 1.18 24.25
C PHE A 101 -2.55 2.21 23.51
N LEU A 102 -2.60 2.15 22.19
CA LEU A 102 -3.41 3.09 21.40
C LEU A 102 -4.93 2.92 21.63
N ARG A 103 -5.40 1.74 22.05
CA ARG A 103 -6.81 1.50 22.39
C ARG A 103 -7.34 2.32 23.57
N GLN A 104 -6.48 2.98 24.35
CA GLN A 104 -6.93 3.91 25.38
C GLN A 104 -7.53 5.20 24.80
N PHE A 105 -7.22 5.52 23.53
CA PHE A 105 -7.70 6.73 22.87
C PHE A 105 -9.02 6.46 22.15
N PRO A 106 -10.08 7.27 22.39
CA PRO A 106 -11.39 7.06 21.78
C PRO A 106 -11.33 7.14 20.25
N GLU A 107 -10.48 8.02 19.70
CA GLU A 107 -10.31 8.20 18.26
C GLU A 107 -9.78 6.92 17.58
N PHE A 108 -8.93 6.17 18.30
CA PHE A 108 -8.40 4.88 17.83
C PHE A 108 -9.41 3.74 17.99
N GLN A 109 -10.27 3.80 19.01
CA GLN A 109 -11.35 2.83 19.17
C GLN A 109 -12.39 2.95 18.06
N GLU A 110 -12.77 4.17 17.68
CA GLU A 110 -13.66 4.42 16.54
C GLU A 110 -13.08 3.86 15.25
N PHE A 111 -11.79 4.08 14.99
CA PHE A 111 -11.10 3.50 13.84
C PHE A 111 -11.16 1.96 13.80
N ASN A 112 -10.90 1.30 14.94
CA ASN A 112 -10.99 -0.16 15.01
C ASN A 112 -12.43 -0.67 14.85
N GLN A 113 -13.42 0.04 15.39
CA GLN A 113 -14.82 -0.35 15.24
C GLN A 113 -15.29 -0.26 13.79
N VAL A 114 -14.93 0.81 13.07
CA VAL A 114 -15.27 0.95 11.64
C VAL A 114 -14.67 -0.20 10.82
N ASN A 115 -13.43 -0.61 11.13
CA ASN A 115 -12.81 -1.74 10.43
C ASN A 115 -13.54 -3.06 10.73
N LYS A 116 -13.92 -3.28 11.99
CA LYS A 116 -14.67 -4.46 12.43
C LYS A 116 -16.08 -4.53 11.84
N GLN A 117 -16.74 -3.39 11.66
CA GLN A 117 -18.07 -3.30 11.02
C GLN A 117 -18.02 -3.64 9.53
N ASN A 118 -16.94 -3.28 8.83
CA ASN A 118 -16.70 -3.71 7.46
C ASN A 118 -16.40 -5.22 7.35
N GLU A 119 -15.87 -5.84 8.41
CA GLU A 119 -15.64 -7.29 8.49
C GLU A 119 -16.91 -8.09 8.81
N THR A 120 -17.93 -7.51 9.44
CA THR A 120 -19.17 -8.20 9.87
C THR A 120 -20.05 -8.72 8.71
N ILE A 121 -19.75 -8.39 7.45
CA ILE A 121 -20.44 -9.03 6.30
C ILE A 121 -19.87 -10.43 5.99
N THR A 122 -18.77 -10.85 6.62
CA THR A 122 -18.17 -12.17 6.40
C THR A 122 -17.78 -12.87 7.71
N LEU A 123 -18.75 -13.65 8.20
CA LEU A 123 -18.63 -14.91 8.94
C LEU A 123 -17.93 -14.91 10.31
N GLU A 124 -18.75 -15.25 11.30
CA GLU A 124 -18.38 -15.74 12.61
C GLU A 124 -17.42 -16.94 12.52
N SER A 125 -16.18 -16.79 13.00
CA SER A 125 -15.50 -17.86 13.75
C SER A 125 -14.24 -17.36 14.47
N ASN A 126 -14.22 -17.65 15.77
CA ASN A 126 -13.13 -17.66 16.74
C ASN A 126 -11.69 -17.51 16.23
N LEU A 127 -11.03 -16.42 16.63
CA LEU A 127 -9.62 -16.46 17.05
C LEU A 127 -9.42 -15.56 18.28
N SER A 128 -9.41 -16.22 19.43
CA SER A 128 -8.86 -15.72 20.69
C SER A 128 -7.35 -15.53 20.54
N THR A 129 -6.86 -14.39 21.03
CA THR A 129 -5.49 -14.15 21.54
C THR A 129 -4.35 -14.85 20.78
N SER A 130 -3.78 -14.14 19.82
CA SER A 130 -2.33 -14.15 19.66
C SER A 130 -1.87 -12.74 19.32
N GLU A 131 -0.69 -12.41 19.81
CA GLU A 131 0.08 -11.23 19.49
C GLU A 131 0.44 -11.27 18.01
N GLN A 132 -0.53 -10.95 17.15
CA GLN A 132 -0.31 -10.97 15.71
C GLN A 132 0.61 -9.80 15.36
N GLU A 133 1.90 -10.12 15.28
CA GLU A 133 3.01 -9.35 14.70
C GLU A 133 2.81 -9.05 13.21
N GLN A 134 1.62 -9.34 12.66
CA GLN A 134 1.23 -9.06 11.29
C GLN A 134 -0.02 -8.20 11.30
N ASN A 135 0.02 -7.15 10.50
CA ASN A 135 -1.11 -6.25 10.34
C ASN A 135 -2.29 -6.98 9.64
N SER A 136 -3.53 -6.68 10.02
CA SER A 136 -4.72 -7.40 9.52
C SER A 136 -4.85 -7.40 7.98
N GLU A 137 -4.41 -6.33 7.30
CA GLU A 137 -4.36 -6.33 5.82
C GLU A 137 -3.27 -7.25 5.26
N GLU A 138 -2.14 -7.39 5.95
CA GLU A 138 -1.07 -8.31 5.54
C GLU A 138 -1.52 -9.77 5.69
N LEU A 139 -2.24 -10.09 6.78
CA LEU A 139 -2.83 -11.41 6.99
C LEU A 139 -3.84 -11.74 5.89
N LEU A 140 -4.73 -10.78 5.57
CA LEU A 140 -5.72 -10.96 4.52
C LEU A 140 -5.06 -11.13 3.15
N GLU A 141 -4.07 -10.30 2.81
CA GLU A 141 -3.30 -10.44 1.58
C GLU A 141 -2.56 -11.78 1.51
N ASN A 142 -1.92 -12.22 2.60
CA ASN A 142 -1.24 -13.52 2.66
C ASN A 142 -2.22 -14.66 2.40
N SER A 143 -3.39 -14.64 3.06
CA SER A 143 -4.44 -15.65 2.84
C SER A 143 -4.95 -15.65 1.40
N TYR A 144 -5.10 -14.46 0.79
CA TYR A 144 -5.51 -14.34 -0.61
C TYR A 144 -4.46 -14.92 -1.55
N GLN A 145 -3.18 -14.63 -1.32
CA GLN A 145 -2.07 -15.19 -2.12
C GLN A 145 -1.97 -16.71 -1.94
N GLU A 146 -2.19 -17.23 -0.73
CA GLU A 146 -2.25 -18.68 -0.47
C GLU A 146 -3.37 -19.35 -1.25
N ILE A 147 -4.59 -18.80 -1.20
CA ILE A 147 -5.74 -19.29 -1.97
C ILE A 147 -5.41 -19.24 -3.47
N ARG A 148 -4.81 -18.15 -3.96
CA ARG A 148 -4.45 -17.99 -5.37
C ARG A 148 -3.37 -18.99 -5.81
N ARG A 149 -2.38 -19.28 -4.97
CA ARG A 149 -1.35 -20.32 -5.22
C ARG A 149 -1.94 -21.72 -5.21
N ALA A 150 -2.85 -22.02 -4.29
CA ALA A 150 -3.55 -23.30 -4.23
C ALA A 150 -4.36 -23.52 -5.53
N LEU A 151 -5.13 -22.51 -5.96
CA LEU A 151 -5.87 -22.54 -7.22
C LEU A 151 -4.95 -22.69 -8.44
N ALA A 152 -3.81 -22.00 -8.49
CA ALA A 152 -2.85 -22.12 -9.58
C ALA A 152 -2.24 -23.53 -9.67
N THR A 153 -2.01 -24.17 -8.52
CA THR A 153 -1.49 -25.54 -8.42
C THR A 153 -2.54 -26.55 -8.88
N GLU A 154 -3.79 -26.39 -8.47
CA GLU A 154 -4.92 -27.25 -8.88
C GLU A 154 -5.19 -27.16 -10.39
N LEU A 155 -5.11 -25.97 -10.96
CA LEU A 155 -5.34 -25.74 -12.39
C LEU A 155 -4.11 -26.06 -13.27
N GLY A 156 -2.96 -26.43 -12.67
CA GLY A 156 -1.72 -26.71 -13.40
C GLY A 156 -1.12 -25.50 -14.11
N VAL A 157 -1.50 -24.29 -13.72
CA VAL A 157 -1.05 -23.03 -14.33
C VAL A 157 0.07 -22.43 -13.47
N GLU A 158 1.24 -23.08 -13.46
CA GLU A 158 2.33 -22.68 -12.56
C GLU A 158 3.01 -21.34 -12.97
N LYS A 159 2.76 -20.81 -14.19
CA LYS A 159 3.36 -19.54 -14.64
C LYS A 159 2.51 -18.78 -15.65
N VAL A 160 1.81 -17.73 -15.20
CA VAL A 160 1.16 -16.70 -16.05
C VAL A 160 1.13 -15.42 -15.19
N VAL A 161 1.83 -14.30 -15.41
CA VAL A 161 2.54 -13.68 -16.55
C VAL A 161 3.74 -12.91 -15.96
N THR A 162 4.95 -13.24 -16.39
CA THR A 162 6.06 -12.27 -16.42
C THR A 162 6.42 -12.12 -17.89
N ASP A 163 6.52 -10.88 -18.36
CA ASP A 163 6.56 -10.44 -19.77
C ASP A 163 5.22 -10.48 -20.51
N LEU A 164 4.59 -9.30 -20.63
CA LEU A 164 3.98 -8.96 -21.91
C LEU A 164 5.14 -8.81 -22.90
N PRO A 165 5.30 -9.68 -23.91
CA PRO A 165 6.20 -9.35 -24.99
C PRO A 165 5.65 -8.10 -25.66
N SER A 166 6.46 -7.04 -25.67
CA SER A 166 6.29 -5.88 -26.55
C SER A 166 6.46 -6.36 -27.99
N HIS A 167 5.46 -7.05 -28.52
CA HIS A 167 5.28 -7.23 -29.95
C HIS A 167 4.56 -5.98 -30.45
N SER A 168 5.31 -4.88 -30.57
CA SER A 168 4.92 -3.82 -31.49
C SER A 168 5.11 -4.35 -32.90
N GLU A 169 4.06 -4.97 -33.47
CA GLU A 169 4.02 -5.12 -34.92
C GLU A 169 4.15 -3.72 -35.55
N PRO A 170 4.94 -3.58 -36.63
CA PRO A 170 5.12 -2.28 -37.26
C PRO A 170 3.81 -1.87 -37.92
N CYS A 171 3.17 -0.81 -37.40
CA CYS A 171 2.08 -0.13 -38.10
C CYS A 171 2.55 0.24 -39.52
N MET A 172 2.06 -0.52 -40.50
CA MET A 172 2.25 -0.21 -41.91
C MET A 172 1.54 1.12 -42.18
N ARG A 173 2.32 2.21 -42.27
CA ARG A 173 1.87 3.52 -42.73
C ARG A 173 1.30 3.37 -44.14
N LEU A 174 -0.01 3.37 -44.28
CA LEU A 174 -0.65 3.70 -45.55
C LEU A 174 -0.56 5.22 -45.72
N SER A 175 0.41 5.65 -46.52
CA SER A 175 0.47 7.02 -47.05
C SER A 175 -0.73 7.28 -47.96
N PRO A 176 -1.32 8.49 -47.97
CA PRO A 176 -2.38 8.84 -48.91
C PRO A 176 -1.75 9.12 -50.28
N HIS A 177 -1.71 8.11 -51.16
CA HIS A 177 -1.32 8.31 -52.56
C HIS A 177 -2.58 8.37 -53.43
N THR A 178 -2.85 9.58 -53.93
CA THR A 178 -3.37 9.92 -55.27
C THR A 178 -4.29 8.90 -55.93
N ALA A 179 -5.59 9.20 -55.94
CA ALA A 179 -6.56 8.54 -56.80
C ALA A 179 -6.22 8.77 -58.29
N PRO A 180 -6.06 7.72 -59.12
CA PRO A 180 -5.96 7.88 -60.56
C PRO A 180 -7.34 8.09 -61.17
N SER A 181 -7.46 9.15 -61.97
CA SER A 181 -8.56 9.43 -62.88
C SER A 181 -8.75 8.28 -63.87
N LEU A 182 -9.92 7.64 -63.86
CA LEU A 182 -10.38 6.78 -64.94
C LEU A 182 -11.63 7.38 -65.57
N THR A 183 -11.40 8.08 -66.67
CA THR A 183 -12.37 8.48 -67.68
C THR A 183 -12.67 7.30 -68.59
N VAL A 184 -13.90 6.78 -68.62
CA VAL A 184 -14.55 6.24 -69.84
C VAL A 184 -16.08 6.16 -69.61
N PRO A 185 -16.95 6.03 -70.64
CA PRO A 185 -17.81 7.12 -71.09
C PRO A 185 -19.32 6.85 -70.93
N LEU A 186 -20.09 7.92 -71.14
CA LEU A 186 -21.53 7.99 -71.35
C LEU A 186 -22.10 6.82 -72.19
N LEU A 187 -23.10 6.14 -71.64
CA LEU A 187 -24.19 5.58 -72.45
C LEU A 187 -25.54 5.91 -71.81
N ARG A 188 -26.33 6.57 -72.66
CA ARG A 188 -27.64 7.19 -72.51
C ARG A 188 -28.75 6.12 -72.52
N ILE A 189 -29.98 6.51 -72.14
CA ILE A 189 -31.30 5.93 -72.51
C ILE A 189 -31.93 5.00 -71.42
N GLN A 190 -33.18 5.13 -70.95
CA GLN A 190 -34.32 6.04 -71.18
C GLN A 190 -35.15 6.14 -69.88
N LEU A 191 -35.73 7.32 -69.62
CA LEU A 191 -36.88 7.52 -68.74
C LEU A 191 -38.14 7.25 -69.55
N ASP A 192 -39.07 6.47 -69.01
CA ASP A 192 -40.48 6.49 -69.42
C ASP A 192 -41.35 6.81 -68.19
N PHE A 193 -42.37 7.61 -68.48
CA PHE A 193 -43.28 8.37 -67.61
C PHE A 193 -44.19 7.51 -66.73
#